data_AF-A0A915A635-F1
#
_entry.id   AF-A0A915A635-F1
#
_cell.length_a   1.000
_cell.length_b   1.000
_cell.length_c   1.000
_cell.angle_alpha   90.00
_cell.angle_beta   90.00
_cell.angle_gamma   90.00
#
_symmetry.space_group_name_H-M   'P 1'
#
loop_
_entity.id
_entity.type
_entity.pdbx_description
1 polymer ?
#
loop_
_entity_poly.entity_id
_entity_poly.type
_entity_poly.pdbx_seq_one_letter_code
_entity_poly.pdbx_strand_id
1 'polypeptide(L)'
;AMSAALFTLSFIFHDYAMSASLVSTILSVNLSLAASICLVSRIKSDETAFTLLAISMALFSYWPIVRNELINRCPLSPLLMVIVICPLTVIALISYSGVLLALLQLALHSFVVVLCPWILVKMQSLKSTIHGPWDEACLGERST
;
A
#
# COMPACT_ATOMS: atom_id res chain seq x y z
N ALA A 1 -16.41 -12.95 6.93
CA ALA A 1 -15.85 -13.84 5.89
C ALA A 1 -15.89 -13.19 4.52
N MET A 2 -17.07 -12.98 3.90
CA MET A 2 -17.18 -12.39 2.56
C MET A 2 -16.57 -10.99 2.43
N SER A 3 -16.89 -10.05 3.33
CA SER A 3 -16.29 -8.71 3.32
C SER A 3 -14.77 -8.73 3.45
N ALA A 4 -14.24 -9.56 4.35
CA ALA A 4 -12.80 -9.73 4.52
C ALA A 4 -12.13 -10.28 3.25
N ALA A 5 -12.73 -11.29 2.61
CA ALA A 5 -12.22 -11.84 1.34
C ALA A 5 -12.21 -10.78 0.22
N LEU A 6 -13.28 -10.00 0.09
CA LEU A 6 -13.36 -8.93 -0.89
C LEU A 6 -12.36 -7.80 -0.62
N PHE A 7 -12.13 -7.42 0.64
CA PHE A 7 -11.07 -6.47 0.99
C PHE A 7 -9.68 -7.03 0.66
N THR A 8 -9.40 -8.31 0.96
CA THR A 8 -8.11 -8.91 0.61
C THR A 8 -7.87 -8.94 -0.90
N LEU A 9 -8.89 -9.31 -1.68
CA LEU A 9 -8.81 -9.30 -3.14
C LEU A 9 -8.65 -7.87 -3.67
N SER A 10 -9.33 -6.89 -3.05
CA SER A 10 -9.19 -5.47 -3.45
C SER A 10 -7.74 -5.00 -3.32
N PHE A 11 -7.03 -5.40 -2.26
CA PHE A 11 -5.61 -5.07 -2.08
C PHE A 11 -4.72 -5.81 -3.08
N ILE A 12 -5.00 -7.07 -3.40
CA ILE A 12 -4.20 -7.84 -4.37
C ILE A 12 -4.27 -7.21 -5.77
N PHE A 13 -5.45 -6.75 -6.19
CA PHE A 13 -5.67 -6.19 -7.52
C PHE A 13 -5.46 -4.67 -7.60
N HIS A 14 -5.08 -4.01 -6.50
CA HIS A 14 -4.91 -2.56 -6.46
C HIS A 14 -3.67 -2.11 -7.23
N ASP A 15 -3.80 -0.99 -7.93
CA ASP A 15 -2.69 -0.39 -8.67
C ASP A 15 -1.76 0.41 -7.77
N TYR A 16 -0.67 -0.24 -7.37
CA TYR A 16 0.43 0.38 -6.62
C TYR A 16 1.47 1.05 -7.53
N ALA A 17 1.12 1.39 -8.78
CA ALA A 17 2.03 1.87 -9.82
C ALA A 17 3.06 0.80 -10.28
N MET A 18 2.65 -0.46 -10.24
CA MET A 18 3.43 -1.57 -10.82
C MET A 18 2.90 -1.86 -12.22
N SER A 19 3.79 -2.01 -13.22
CA SER A 19 3.43 -2.40 -14.60
C SER A 19 3.07 -3.89 -14.70
N ALA A 20 2.11 -4.35 -13.90
CA ALA A 20 1.63 -5.72 -13.88
C ALA A 20 0.25 -5.82 -14.56
N SER A 21 0.08 -6.76 -15.48
CA SER A 21 -1.16 -6.95 -16.25
C SER A 21 -2.36 -7.42 -15.42
N LEU A 22 -2.13 -7.90 -14.19
CA LEU A 22 -3.17 -8.38 -13.29
C LEU A 22 -3.85 -7.25 -12.50
N VAL A 23 -3.34 -6.04 -12.56
CA VAL A 23 -3.68 -4.96 -11.65
C VAL A 23 -4.66 -3.98 -12.31
N SER A 24 -5.72 -3.59 -11.61
CA SER A 24 -6.73 -2.66 -12.13
C SER A 24 -7.38 -1.84 -11.03
N THR A 25 -7.22 -0.51 -11.12
CA THR A 25 -7.85 0.45 -10.19
C THR A 25 -9.35 0.28 -10.14
N ILE A 26 -10.02 0.14 -11.29
CA ILE A 26 -11.49 0.00 -11.38
C ILE A 26 -11.94 -1.28 -10.66
N LEU A 27 -11.24 -2.40 -10.88
CA LEU A 27 -11.57 -3.66 -10.22
C LEU A 27 -11.37 -3.55 -8.70
N SER A 28 -10.22 -3.02 -8.25
CA SER A 28 -9.93 -2.89 -6.82
C SER A 28 -10.95 -2.03 -6.08
N VAL A 29 -11.36 -0.89 -6.67
CA VAL A 29 -12.36 0.01 -6.08
C VAL A 29 -13.71 -0.69 -6.02
N ASN A 30 -14.15 -1.36 -7.09
CA ASN A 30 -15.42 -2.11 -7.09
C ASN A 30 -15.45 -3.22 -6.04
N LEU A 31 -14.34 -3.96 -5.87
CA LEU A 31 -14.23 -4.99 -4.83
C LEU A 31 -14.29 -4.40 -3.42
N SER A 32 -13.60 -3.28 -3.18
CA SER A 32 -13.63 -2.59 -1.88
C SER A 32 -15.03 -2.03 -1.55
N LEU A 33 -15.78 -1.57 -2.55
CA LEU A 33 -17.16 -1.12 -2.39
C LEU A 33 -18.10 -2.28 -2.13
N ALA A 34 -17.97 -3.38 -2.87
CA ALA A 34 -18.74 -4.60 -2.60
C ALA A 34 -18.49 -5.12 -1.17
N ALA A 35 -17.23 -5.08 -0.70
CA ALA A 35 -16.87 -5.41 0.67
C ALA A 35 -17.53 -4.49 1.71
N SER A 36 -17.55 -3.19 1.42
CA SER A 36 -18.15 -2.15 2.28
C SER A 36 -19.67 -2.33 2.36
N ILE A 37 -20.34 -2.59 1.23
CA ILE A 37 -21.77 -2.90 1.18
C ILE A 37 -22.10 -4.17 2.00
N CYS A 38 -21.26 -5.21 1.92
CA CYS A 38 -21.40 -6.40 2.76
C CYS A 38 -21.26 -6.12 4.27
N LEU A 39 -20.54 -5.06 4.64
CA LEU A 39 -20.41 -4.62 6.02
C LEU A 39 -21.64 -3.80 6.44
N VAL A 40 -22.07 -2.88 5.57
CA VAL A 40 -23.24 -2.01 5.77
C VAL A 40 -24.52 -2.81 5.91
N SER A 41 -24.69 -3.93 5.20
CA SER A 41 -25.89 -4.76 5.32
C SER A 41 -26.15 -5.31 6.73
N ARG A 42 -25.16 -5.23 7.63
CA ARG A 42 -25.28 -5.64 9.04
C ARG A 42 -25.65 -4.48 9.98
N ILE A 43 -25.58 -3.25 9.49
CA ILE A 43 -25.84 -2.03 10.24
C ILE A 43 -27.33 -1.70 10.12
N LYS A 44 -27.99 -1.40 11.24
CA LYS A 44 -29.44 -1.15 11.29
C LYS A 44 -29.84 0.31 11.05
N SER A 45 -28.91 1.25 11.20
CA SER A 45 -29.19 2.70 11.09
C SER A 45 -28.73 3.24 9.75
N ASP A 46 -29.66 3.89 9.05
CA ASP A 46 -29.45 4.43 7.70
C ASP A 46 -28.35 5.52 7.68
N GLU A 47 -28.29 6.36 8.72
CA GLU A 47 -27.26 7.41 8.87
C GLU A 47 -25.84 6.81 8.95
N THR A 48 -25.68 5.76 9.76
CA THR A 48 -24.40 5.06 9.90
C THR A 48 -24.03 4.27 8.65
N ALA A 49 -25.02 3.77 7.92
CA ALA A 49 -24.82 3.10 6.63
C ALA A 49 -24.32 4.09 5.57
N PHE A 50 -24.96 5.26 5.45
CA PHE A 50 -24.56 6.31 4.53
C PHE A 50 -23.14 6.81 4.81
N THR A 51 -22.85 7.15 6.06
CA THR A 51 -21.51 7.62 6.47
C THR A 51 -20.42 6.57 6.22
N LEU A 52 -20.69 5.29 6.47
CA LEU A 52 -19.73 4.23 6.18
C LEU A 52 -19.43 4.11 4.67
N LEU A 53 -20.45 4.18 3.82
CA LEU A 53 -20.26 4.14 2.37
C LEU A 53 -19.50 5.38 1.86
N ALA A 54 -19.83 6.57 2.38
CA ALA A 54 -19.15 7.81 2.03
C ALA A 54 -17.66 7.76 2.42
N ILE A 55 -17.35 7.29 3.63
CA ILE A 55 -15.97 7.09 4.09
C ILE A 55 -15.26 6.03 3.23
N SER A 56 -15.95 4.96 2.86
CA SER A 56 -15.39 3.92 2.00
C SER A 56 -15.00 4.47 0.62
N MET A 57 -15.85 5.28 -0.01
CA MET A 57 -15.53 5.97 -1.26
C MET A 57 -14.33 6.91 -1.10
N ALA A 58 -14.30 7.70 -0.03
CA ALA A 58 -13.18 8.60 0.26
C ALA A 58 -11.85 7.84 0.41
N LEU A 59 -11.84 6.72 1.14
CA LEU A 59 -10.64 5.94 1.41
C LEU A 59 -10.15 5.08 0.23
N PHE A 60 -11.05 4.47 -0.53
CA PHE A 60 -10.65 3.55 -1.59
C PHE A 60 -10.55 4.20 -2.97
N SER A 61 -11.35 5.24 -3.25
CA SER A 61 -11.36 5.89 -4.56
C SER A 61 -10.58 7.20 -4.56
N TYR A 62 -10.85 8.10 -3.62
CA TYR A 62 -10.26 9.45 -3.63
C TYR A 62 -8.86 9.50 -3.03
N TRP A 63 -8.63 8.79 -1.93
CA TRP A 63 -7.34 8.78 -1.25
C TRP A 63 -6.16 8.37 -2.14
N PRO A 64 -6.24 7.32 -2.99
CA PRO A 64 -5.15 6.98 -3.90
C PRO A 64 -4.78 8.12 -4.87
N ILE A 65 -5.79 8.85 -5.38
CA ILE A 65 -5.61 9.98 -6.29
C ILE A 65 -4.87 11.12 -5.57
N VAL A 66 -5.37 11.50 -4.38
CA VAL A 66 -4.77 12.56 -3.55
C VAL A 66 -3.34 12.19 -3.14
N ARG A 67 -3.12 10.95 -2.72
CA ARG A 67 -1.80 10.42 -2.37
C ARG A 67 -0.85 10.52 -3.57
N ASN A 68 -1.26 10.04 -4.74
CA ASN A 68 -0.38 10.04 -5.92
C ASN A 68 0.03 11.46 -6.32
N GLU A 69 -0.92 12.40 -6.32
CA GLU A 69 -0.59 13.80 -6.57
C GLU A 69 0.34 14.39 -5.51
N LEU A 70 0.12 14.08 -4.23
CA LEU A 70 1.01 14.56 -3.16
C LEU A 70 2.44 14.03 -3.31
N ILE A 71 2.60 12.77 -3.73
CA ILE A 71 3.91 12.15 -3.99
C ILE A 71 4.59 12.82 -5.18
N ASN A 72 3.85 13.09 -6.25
CA ASN A 72 4.37 13.76 -7.44
C ASN A 72 4.84 15.19 -7.14
N ARG A 73 4.16 15.91 -6.25
CA ARG A 73 4.54 17.28 -5.85
C ARG A 73 5.69 17.30 -4.84
N CYS A 74 5.68 16.36 -3.89
CA CYS A 74 6.60 16.34 -2.75
C CYS A 74 7.17 14.93 -2.55
N PRO A 75 8.44 14.67 -2.91
CA PRO A 75 9.04 13.33 -2.80
C PRO A 75 9.21 12.85 -1.36
N LEU A 76 9.21 13.77 -0.38
CA LEU A 76 9.26 13.44 1.05
C LEU A 76 7.87 13.09 1.65
N SER A 77 6.78 13.31 0.91
CA SER A 77 5.43 13.09 1.43
C SER A 77 5.12 11.64 1.83
N PRO A 78 5.60 10.57 1.15
CA PRO A 78 5.37 9.20 1.61
C PRO A 78 5.95 8.95 3.00
N LEU A 79 7.15 9.47 3.27
CA LEU A 79 7.83 9.29 4.55
C LEU A 79 7.08 9.99 5.68
N LEU A 80 6.62 11.23 5.41
CA LEU A 80 5.79 11.98 6.35
C LEU A 80 4.46 11.27 6.62
N MET A 81 3.81 10.75 5.58
CA MET A 81 2.58 9.96 5.71
C MET A 81 2.77 8.74 6.60
N VAL A 82 3.86 7.98 6.43
CA VAL A 82 4.15 6.81 7.27
C VAL A 82 4.38 7.23 8.73
N ILE A 83 5.18 8.27 8.97
CA ILE A 83 5.48 8.76 10.33
C ILE A 83 4.21 9.22 11.06
N VAL A 84 3.23 9.79 10.35
CA VAL A 84 1.99 10.30 10.95
C VAL A 84 0.94 9.19 11.08
N ILE A 85 0.68 8.43 10.01
CA ILE A 85 -0.44 7.47 9.95
C ILE A 85 -0.13 6.20 10.74
N CYS A 86 1.11 5.71 10.73
CA CYS A 86 1.47 4.48 11.41
C CYS A 86 1.22 4.54 12.94
N PRO A 87 1.74 5.53 13.70
CA PRO A 87 1.45 5.60 15.14
C PRO A 87 -0.03 5.84 15.42
N LEU A 88 -0.71 6.65 14.61
CA LEU A 88 -2.14 6.92 14.78
C LEU A 88 -2.98 5.63 14.68
N THR A 89 -2.68 4.79 13.68
CA THR A 89 -3.38 3.51 13.51
C THR A 89 -3.05 2.50 14.60
N VAL A 90 -1.82 2.47 15.11
CA VAL A 90 -1.43 1.64 16.26
C VAL A 90 -2.19 2.04 17.52
N ILE A 91 -2.25 3.34 17.83
CA ILE A 91 -2.99 3.86 18.99
C ILE A 91 -4.49 3.52 18.88
N ALA A 92 -5.08 3.71 17.70
CA ALA A 92 -6.48 3.36 17.45
C ALA A 92 -6.74 1.85 17.65
N LEU A 93 -5.88 0.99 17.11
CA LEU A 93 -6.02 -0.47 17.26
C LEU A 93 -5.94 -0.92 18.71
N ILE A 94 -5.00 -0.37 19.50
CA ILE A 94 -4.90 -0.67 20.93
C ILE A 94 -6.18 -0.25 21.66
N SER A 95 -6.75 0.91 21.30
CA SER A 95 -7.92 1.48 21.96
C SER A 95 -9.22 0.70 21.66
N TYR A 96 -9.40 0.21 20.43
CA TYR A 96 -10.68 -0.36 19.97
C TYR A 96 -10.69 -1.88 19.77
N SER A 97 -9.55 -2.51 19.45
CA SER A 97 -9.51 -3.92 19.04
C SER A 97 -8.57 -4.78 19.89
N GLY A 98 -7.59 -4.16 20.55
CA GLY A 98 -6.67 -4.82 21.47
C GLY A 98 -5.24 -4.91 20.97
N VAL A 99 -4.34 -5.30 21.88
CA VAL A 99 -2.88 -5.23 21.68
C VAL A 99 -2.38 -6.20 20.59
N LEU A 100 -2.98 -7.39 20.46
CA LEU A 100 -2.53 -8.39 19.49
C LEU A 100 -2.59 -7.86 18.04
N LEU A 101 -3.69 -7.20 17.68
CA LEU A 101 -3.88 -6.67 16.32
C LEU A 101 -2.93 -5.50 16.05
N ALA A 102 -2.62 -4.69 17.06
CA ALA A 102 -1.63 -3.63 16.96
C ALA A 102 -0.21 -4.18 16.75
N LEU A 103 0.17 -5.26 17.43
CA LEU A 103 1.45 -5.93 17.22
C LEU A 103 1.56 -6.54 15.82
N LEU A 104 0.51 -7.19 15.34
CA LEU A 104 0.45 -7.73 13.98
C LEU A 104 0.60 -6.62 12.92
N GLN A 105 -0.08 -5.49 13.12
CA GLN A 105 0.04 -4.32 12.25
C GLN A 105 1.47 -3.78 12.21
N LEU A 106 2.10 -3.62 13.38
CA LEU A 106 3.47 -3.12 13.48
C LEU A 106 4.47 -4.08 12.81
N ALA A 107 4.30 -5.39 13.03
CA ALA A 107 5.12 -6.42 12.39
C ALA A 107 5.00 -6.34 10.86
N LEU A 108 3.78 -6.27 10.31
CA LEU A 108 3.54 -6.15 8.88
C LEU A 108 4.15 -4.86 8.30
N HIS A 109 3.98 -3.73 8.96
CA HIS A 109 4.54 -2.45 8.52
C HIS A 109 6.07 -2.46 8.52
N SER A 110 6.68 -2.97 9.60
CA SER A 110 8.14 -3.10 9.68
C SER A 110 8.69 -4.03 8.59
N PHE A 111 7.95 -5.09 8.26
CA PHE A 111 8.31 -6.00 7.18
C PHE A 111 8.31 -5.30 5.83
N VAL A 112 7.23 -4.59 5.48
CA VAL A 112 7.11 -3.93 4.17
C VAL A 112 8.05 -2.73 4.04
N VAL A 113 8.18 -1.90 5.08
CA VAL A 113 8.94 -0.64 5.00
C VAL A 113 10.44 -0.83 5.21
N VAL A 114 10.85 -1.80 6.04
CA VAL A 114 12.27 -1.97 6.42
C VAL A 114 12.83 -3.27 5.89
N LEU A 115 12.22 -4.41 6.21
CA LEU A 115 12.78 -5.72 5.87
C LEU A 115 12.80 -5.95 4.36
N CYS A 116 11.71 -5.67 3.65
CA CYS A 116 11.64 -5.86 2.20
C CYS A 116 12.70 -5.06 1.44
N PRO A 117 12.83 -3.72 1.60
CA PRO A 117 13.90 -2.96 0.95
C PRO A 117 15.30 -3.45 1.34
N TRP A 118 15.51 -3.80 2.61
CA TRP A 118 16.81 -4.30 3.07
C TRP A 118 17.21 -5.60 2.37
N ILE A 119 16.28 -6.56 2.26
CA ILE A 119 16.48 -7.80 1.51
C ILE A 119 16.76 -7.49 0.04
N LEU A 120 15.96 -6.64 -0.59
CA LEU A 120 16.13 -6.27 -2.00
C LEU A 120 17.50 -5.63 -2.26
N VAL A 121 17.96 -4.72 -1.40
CA VAL A 121 19.28 -4.09 -1.51
C VAL A 121 20.40 -5.12 -1.34
N LYS A 122 20.28 -6.07 -0.40
CA LYS A 122 21.26 -7.15 -0.24
C LYS A 122 21.32 -8.04 -1.48
N MET A 123 20.16 -8.36 -2.07
CA MET A 123 20.06 -9.18 -3.28
C MET A 123 20.64 -8.48 -4.52
N GLN A 124 20.72 -7.14 -4.56
CA GLN A 124 21.38 -6.44 -5.67
C GLN A 124 22.85 -6.87 -5.84
N SER A 125 23.55 -7.20 -4.75
CA SER A 125 24.95 -7.66 -4.82
C SER A 125 25.13 -9.02 -5.48
N LEU A 126 24.08 -9.85 -5.52
CA LEU A 126 24.08 -11.18 -6.13
C LEU A 126 23.69 -11.15 -7.61
N LYS A 127 23.31 -9.97 -8.14
CA LYS A 127 22.94 -9.82 -9.55
C LYS A 127 24.21 -9.93 -10.41
N SER A 128 24.35 -11.05 -11.11
CA SER A 128 25.33 -11.16 -12.20
C SER A 128 24.90 -10.25 -13.35
N THR A 129 25.65 -9.19 -13.60
CA THR A 129 25.45 -8.35 -14.79
C THR A 129 26.15 -9.03 -15.97
N ILE A 130 25.39 -9.41 -16.99
CA ILE A 130 25.95 -9.89 -18.26
C ILE A 130 26.44 -8.65 -19.00
N HIS A 131 27.76 -8.52 -19.10
CA HIS A 131 28.39 -7.45 -19.87
C HIS A 131 28.31 -7.79 -21.36
N GLY A 132 27.51 -7.03 -22.11
CA GLY A 132 27.39 -7.15 -23.55
C GLY A 132 28.42 -6.29 -24.29
N PRO A 133 28.71 -6.55 -25.58
CA PRO A 133 29.59 -5.72 -26.39
C PRO A 133 29.06 -4.30 -26.67
N TRP A 134 27.86 -3.99 -26.16
CA TRP A 134 27.18 -2.70 -26.28
C TRP A 134 27.06 -1.97 -24.92
N ASP A 135 27.68 -2.48 -23.85
CA ASP A 135 27.74 -1.76 -22.58
C ASP A 135 28.53 -0.45 -22.73
N GLU A 136 28.11 0.56 -22.00
CA GLU A 136 28.71 1.88 -22.02
C GLU A 136 30.19 1.81 -21.64
N ALA A 137 31.08 2.39 -22.46
CA ALA A 137 32.51 2.41 -22.18
C ALA A 137 32.78 3.13 -20.85
N CYS A 138 33.21 2.38 -19.83
CA CYS A 138 33.64 2.96 -18.56
C CYS A 138 34.87 3.86 -18.81
N LEU A 139 34.74 5.16 -18.56
CA LEU A 139 35.82 6.14 -18.67
C LEU A 139 36.80 6.00 -17.49
N GLY A 140 37.67 5.01 -17.55
CA GLY A 140 38.80 4.81 -16.65
C GLY A 140 39.41 3.45 -16.95
N GLU A 141 40.61 3.34 -17.51
CA GLU A 141 41.85 3.91 -17.03
C GLU A 141 42.62 4.60 -18.17
N ARG A 142 42.89 5.90 -18.05
CA ARG A 142 44.05 6.49 -18.73
C ARG A 142 45.28 6.04 -17.95
N SER A 143 46.00 5.06 -18.48
CA SER A 143 47.36 4.74 -18.09
C SER A 143 48.22 6.01 -18.20
N THR A 144 48.56 6.59 -17.05
CA THR A 144 49.74 7.45 -16.89
C THR A 144 50.97 6.57 -16.72
#